data_AF-A0A4U1IDG9-F1
#
_entry.id   AF-A0A4U1IDG9-F1
#
_cell.length_a   1.000
_cell.length_b   1.000
_cell.length_c   1.000
_cell.angle_alpha   90.00
_cell.angle_beta   90.00
_cell.angle_gamma   90.00
#
_symmetry.space_group_name_H-M   'P 1'
#
loop_
_entity.id
_entity.type
_entity.pdbx_description
1 polymer ?
#
loop_
_entity_poly.entity_id
_entity_poly.type
_entity_poly.pdbx_seq_one_letter_code
_entity_poly.pdbx_strand_id
1 'polypeptide(L)'
;MDNYIFYVNSYTPTARTIDLYQSKNHLLKDMMDTMRKGDKHYVACNSKSEAESLAEMARVETGLRVMCITSANSQDPEIKDFINSIVDRIRDYDVLVASPSLGTGIDITFPDQEQWIDYVWGVFSDKINTHFDMDQQLCRVRHPKHVKAWVAESSLQYETGPSAIKRVIVDLDELPEAIRGYGSHGMPIVDDDDPLLHVYAHAVSMQNASKNDLRGNFIKLKEGNGWEVKHIAPPKPGRGSSDGAGSNIGMQAAEARKRLEEMHAADVCNAEPLTEEEYQALNDAMMLTSDEQLCRDRYAIEKFYGQEITPELVLMDNRGRYRTQINAMCELLESETVALVRTYGNAKTHALDKNMAAQRQATLKEVLMASCIYDGKQSFDTSHRMHKDNMRNFVDCCLNYRAQIAHLFDMALRRDIEDKPLAQFKEFLNLIGLDTATDGKSDAGGKRTHFYRLDSDLLERTMSFAKYRLKTRIRPAFPSYIGTPYLLNPDGERVYLTEPTFEE
;
A
#
# COMPACT_ATOMS: atom_id res chain seq x y z
N MET A 1 19.11 23.93 33.98
CA MET A 1 18.88 24.13 32.55
C MET A 1 19.86 23.24 31.84
N ASP A 2 19.38 22.15 31.25
CA ASP A 2 20.22 21.28 30.45
C ASP A 2 20.54 22.00 29.14
N ASN A 3 21.83 22.21 28.86
CA ASN A 3 22.27 22.81 27.60
C ASN A 3 22.21 21.74 26.51
N TYR A 4 21.17 21.79 25.68
CA TYR A 4 21.11 21.00 24.46
C TYR A 4 21.97 21.67 23.37
N ILE A 5 22.93 20.92 22.83
CA ILE A 5 23.75 21.35 21.69
C ILE A 5 23.22 20.64 20.44
N PHE A 6 22.69 21.42 19.51
CA PHE A 6 22.20 20.92 18.22
C PHE A 6 23.27 21.17 17.15
N TYR A 7 23.73 20.11 16.50
CA TYR A 7 24.62 20.20 15.34
C TYR A 7 23.79 20.13 14.06
N VAL A 8 23.75 21.24 13.32
CA VAL A 8 23.11 21.30 12.00
C VAL A 8 24.19 21.07 10.94
N ASN A 9 24.18 19.90 10.30
CA ASN A 9 25.07 19.62 9.18
C ASN A 9 24.54 20.31 7.92
N SER A 10 25.27 21.32 7.44
CA SER A 10 24.96 22.09 6.23
C SER A 10 25.87 21.72 5.04
N TYR A 11 26.59 20.60 5.13
CA TYR A 11 27.44 20.12 4.05
C TYR A 11 26.62 19.83 2.78
N THR A 12 27.09 20.36 1.65
CA THR A 12 26.58 20.03 0.32
C THR A 12 27.74 19.50 -0.53
N PRO A 13 27.60 18.31 -1.17
CA PRO A 13 28.60 17.81 -2.09
C PRO A 13 28.73 18.75 -3.30
N THR A 14 29.96 18.93 -3.80
CA THR A 14 30.22 19.65 -5.04
C THR A 14 30.20 18.69 -6.24
N ALA A 15 29.61 19.13 -7.35
CA ALA A 15 29.66 18.46 -8.66
C ALA A 15 29.09 17.02 -8.75
N ARG A 16 28.10 16.66 -7.92
CA ARG A 16 27.35 15.40 -8.12
C ARG A 16 26.20 15.59 -9.09
N THR A 17 25.98 14.61 -9.96
CA THR A 17 24.89 14.63 -10.94
C THR A 17 24.03 13.37 -10.82
N ILE A 18 22.73 13.51 -11.04
CA ILE A 18 21.80 12.39 -11.16
C ILE A 18 21.04 12.47 -12.47
N ASP A 19 21.02 11.36 -13.22
CA ASP A 19 20.20 11.25 -14.43
C ASP A 19 18.79 10.80 -14.03
N LEU A 20 17.81 11.69 -14.17
CA LEU A 20 16.42 11.45 -13.81
C LEU A 20 15.58 11.15 -15.06
N TYR A 21 15.22 9.88 -15.22
CA TYR A 21 14.49 9.37 -16.38
C TYR A 21 13.01 9.73 -16.31
N GLN A 22 12.43 10.13 -17.44
CA GLN A 22 10.99 10.40 -17.55
C GLN A 22 10.15 9.12 -17.64
N SER A 23 10.73 8.04 -18.15
CA SER A 23 10.03 6.75 -18.34
C SER A 23 10.75 5.64 -17.57
N LYS A 24 9.98 4.86 -16.79
CA LYS A 24 10.46 3.67 -16.08
C LYS A 24 11.09 2.68 -17.07
N ASN A 25 10.40 2.35 -18.15
CA ASN A 25 10.89 1.40 -19.15
C ASN A 25 12.18 1.87 -19.82
N HIS A 26 12.35 3.18 -20.01
CA HIS A 26 13.61 3.73 -20.54
C HIS A 26 14.76 3.51 -19.56
N LEU A 27 14.56 3.77 -18.26
CA LEU A 27 15.55 3.47 -17.23
C LEU A 27 15.87 1.97 -17.18
N LEU A 28 14.85 1.11 -17.14
CA LEU A 28 15.03 -0.34 -17.05
C LEU A 28 15.82 -0.89 -18.24
N LYS A 29 15.56 -0.36 -19.44
CA LYS A 29 16.31 -0.74 -20.64
C LYS A 29 17.79 -0.36 -20.51
N ASP A 30 18.08 0.88 -20.13
CA ASP A 30 19.46 1.34 -19.94
C ASP A 30 20.18 0.57 -18.83
N MET A 31 19.47 0.25 -17.75
CA MET A 31 19.98 -0.60 -16.68
C MET A 31 20.37 -1.99 -17.19
N MET A 32 19.52 -2.65 -17.98
CA MET A 32 19.85 -3.97 -18.53
C MET A 32 20.99 -3.90 -19.57
N ASP A 33 21.00 -2.87 -20.42
CA ASP A 33 22.05 -2.67 -21.42
C ASP A 33 23.43 -2.37 -20.80
N THR A 34 23.47 -1.72 -19.64
CA THR A 34 24.70 -1.49 -18.86
C THR A 34 25.12 -2.75 -18.10
N MET A 35 24.20 -3.47 -17.47
CA MET A 35 24.49 -4.75 -16.82
C MET A 35 25.16 -5.75 -17.76
N ARG A 36 24.71 -5.84 -19.03
CA ARG A 36 25.32 -6.72 -20.03
C ARG A 36 26.78 -6.39 -20.37
N LYS A 37 27.28 -5.21 -19.99
CA LYS A 37 28.70 -4.82 -20.17
C LYS A 37 29.61 -5.32 -19.05
N GLY A 38 29.04 -5.85 -17.96
CA GLY A 38 29.80 -6.38 -16.82
C GLY A 38 30.14 -5.34 -15.75
N ASP A 39 29.49 -4.18 -15.76
CA ASP A 39 29.63 -3.15 -14.73
C ASP A 39 29.05 -3.64 -13.37
N LYS A 40 29.42 -2.98 -12.26
CA LYS A 40 28.93 -3.26 -10.91
C LYS A 40 27.76 -2.38 -10.52
N HIS A 41 26.69 -2.98 -10.04
CA HIS A 41 25.41 -2.30 -9.88
C HIS A 41 24.83 -2.41 -8.48
N TYR A 42 24.29 -1.28 -8.01
CA TYR A 42 23.38 -1.22 -6.86
C TYR A 42 22.02 -0.72 -7.34
N VAL A 43 20.95 -1.43 -6.99
CA VAL A 43 19.58 -1.10 -7.40
C VAL A 43 18.73 -0.89 -6.14
N ALA A 44 18.26 0.33 -5.94
CA ALA A 44 17.35 0.72 -4.88
C ALA A 44 15.91 0.75 -5.40
N CYS A 45 15.03 -0.01 -4.75
CA CYS A 45 13.61 -0.03 -5.01
C CYS A 45 12.86 0.33 -3.73
N ASN A 46 11.74 1.05 -3.83
CA ASN A 46 10.91 1.31 -2.66
C ASN A 46 9.88 0.22 -2.34
N SER A 47 9.83 -0.90 -3.09
CA SER A 47 8.99 -2.06 -2.75
C SER A 47 9.73 -3.39 -2.89
N LYS A 48 9.29 -4.37 -2.10
CA LYS A 48 9.74 -5.77 -2.16
C LYS A 48 9.49 -6.38 -3.54
N SER A 49 8.28 -6.25 -4.09
CA SER A 49 7.90 -6.85 -5.37
C SER A 49 8.70 -6.30 -6.55
N GLU A 50 9.00 -4.99 -6.53
CA GLU A 50 9.84 -4.39 -7.57
C GLU A 50 11.29 -4.88 -7.44
N ALA A 51 11.84 -4.92 -6.22
CA ALA A 51 13.18 -5.45 -5.98
C ALA A 51 13.33 -6.90 -6.47
N GLU A 52 12.41 -7.80 -6.08
CA GLU A 52 12.41 -9.20 -6.51
C GLU A 52 12.30 -9.31 -8.04
N SER A 53 11.38 -8.56 -8.65
CA SER A 53 11.19 -8.56 -10.11
C SER A 53 12.43 -8.09 -10.87
N LEU A 54 13.09 -7.03 -10.42
CA LEU A 54 14.31 -6.52 -11.08
C LEU A 54 15.49 -7.47 -10.88
N ALA A 55 15.60 -8.08 -9.69
CA ALA A 55 16.64 -9.08 -9.44
C ALA A 55 16.46 -10.29 -10.35
N GLU A 56 15.23 -10.80 -10.48
CA GLU A 56 14.94 -11.93 -11.35
C GLU A 56 15.15 -11.61 -12.83
N MET A 57 14.69 -10.43 -13.27
CA MET A 57 14.96 -9.95 -14.62
C MET A 57 16.47 -9.85 -14.89
N ALA A 58 17.26 -9.32 -13.95
CA ALA A 58 18.71 -9.25 -14.09
C ALA A 58 19.34 -10.65 -14.20
N ARG A 59 18.94 -11.61 -13.34
CA ARG A 59 19.45 -12.99 -13.42
C ARG A 59 19.19 -13.64 -14.76
N VAL A 60 17.94 -13.56 -15.24
CA VAL A 60 17.51 -14.23 -16.48
C VAL A 60 18.12 -13.57 -17.72
N GLU A 61 18.15 -12.24 -17.77
CA GLU A 61 18.53 -11.49 -18.97
C GLU A 61 20.04 -11.29 -19.14
N THR A 62 20.82 -11.44 -18.07
CA THR A 62 22.26 -11.17 -18.10
C THR A 62 23.12 -12.34 -17.60
N GLY A 63 22.55 -13.29 -16.84
CA GLY A 63 23.29 -14.39 -16.24
C GLY A 63 24.26 -13.95 -15.13
N LEU A 64 24.16 -12.70 -14.66
CA LEU A 64 25.03 -12.14 -13.63
C LEU A 64 24.72 -12.71 -12.23
N ARG A 65 25.69 -12.56 -11.32
CA ARG A 65 25.49 -12.91 -9.90
C ARG A 65 24.71 -11.79 -9.22
N VAL A 66 23.46 -12.07 -8.88
CA VAL A 66 22.52 -11.09 -8.30
C VAL A 66 22.16 -11.44 -6.86
N MET A 67 22.53 -10.56 -5.92
CA MET A 67 22.03 -10.57 -4.55
C MET A 67 20.78 -9.68 -4.45
N CYS A 68 19.72 -10.19 -3.83
CA CYS A 68 18.48 -9.44 -3.60
C CYS A 68 18.13 -9.44 -2.12
N ILE A 69 17.94 -8.27 -1.52
CA ILE A 69 17.63 -8.12 -0.10
C ILE A 69 16.26 -7.46 0.05
N THR A 70 15.32 -8.21 0.63
CA THR A 70 13.97 -7.74 0.93
C THR A 70 13.51 -8.20 2.30
N SER A 71 12.33 -7.75 2.73
CA SER A 71 11.71 -8.27 3.96
C SER A 71 11.43 -9.77 3.90
N ALA A 72 11.47 -10.43 2.73
CA ALA A 72 11.33 -11.89 2.63
C ALA A 72 12.50 -12.65 3.24
N ASN A 73 13.72 -12.14 3.11
CA ASN A 73 14.95 -12.89 3.39
C ASN A 73 15.91 -12.14 4.31
N SER A 74 15.64 -10.87 4.65
CA SER A 74 16.49 -10.07 5.54
C SER A 74 16.71 -10.68 6.92
N GLN A 75 15.89 -11.66 7.31
CA GLN A 75 16.03 -12.37 8.58
C GLN A 75 16.82 -13.66 8.49
N ASP A 76 17.13 -14.14 7.29
CA ASP A 76 17.88 -15.37 7.08
C ASP A 76 19.32 -15.18 7.58
N PRO A 77 19.90 -16.14 8.31
CA PRO A 77 21.23 -16.00 8.90
C PRO A 77 22.29 -15.57 7.88
N GLU A 78 22.32 -16.19 6.70
CA GLU A 78 23.30 -15.87 5.65
C GLU A 78 23.17 -14.44 5.11
N ILE A 79 21.94 -13.92 5.05
CA ILE A 79 21.62 -12.57 4.59
C ILE A 79 21.92 -11.55 5.68
N LYS A 80 21.65 -11.85 6.95
CA LYS A 80 22.08 -11.03 8.09
C LYS A 80 23.60 -10.89 8.11
N ASP A 81 24.31 -12.00 7.95
CA ASP A 81 25.77 -12.00 7.83
C ASP A 81 26.24 -11.22 6.60
N PHE A 82 25.47 -11.23 5.51
CA PHE A 82 25.77 -10.43 4.32
C PHE A 82 25.66 -8.94 4.61
N ILE A 83 24.56 -8.53 5.24
CA ILE A 83 24.28 -7.13 5.60
C ILE A 83 25.34 -6.60 6.57
N ASN A 84 25.73 -7.40 7.56
CA ASN A 84 26.73 -7.03 8.56
C ASN A 84 28.14 -6.83 7.97
N SER A 85 28.43 -7.47 6.84
CA SER A 85 29.72 -7.38 6.13
C SER A 85 29.57 -6.91 4.68
N ILE A 86 28.60 -6.03 4.44
CA ILE A 86 28.17 -5.66 3.09
C ILE A 86 29.28 -5.07 2.22
N VAL A 87 30.18 -4.26 2.79
CA VAL A 87 31.28 -3.62 2.05
C VAL A 87 32.24 -4.66 1.45
N ASP A 88 32.48 -5.74 2.16
CA ASP A 88 33.36 -6.82 1.69
C ASP A 88 32.60 -7.79 0.78
N ARG A 89 31.42 -8.24 1.21
CA ARG A 89 30.65 -9.29 0.53
C ARG A 89 29.96 -8.84 -0.75
N ILE A 90 29.71 -7.54 -0.93
CA ILE A 90 29.13 -7.03 -2.19
C ILE A 90 30.04 -7.29 -3.39
N ARG A 91 31.34 -7.52 -3.18
CA ARG A 91 32.33 -7.84 -4.23
C ARG A 91 32.11 -9.22 -4.87
N ASP A 92 31.41 -10.11 -4.18
CA ASP A 92 31.05 -11.45 -4.67
C ASP A 92 29.90 -11.43 -5.67
N TYR A 93 29.26 -10.27 -5.86
CA TYR A 93 28.12 -10.08 -6.73
C TYR A 93 28.43 -9.03 -7.81
N ASP A 94 27.65 -9.10 -8.88
CA ASP A 94 27.69 -8.11 -9.96
C ASP A 94 26.56 -7.09 -9.79
N VAL A 95 25.44 -7.54 -9.21
CA VAL A 95 24.27 -6.69 -8.91
C VAL A 95 23.81 -6.94 -7.48
N LEU A 96 23.63 -5.87 -6.72
CA LEU A 96 22.89 -5.88 -5.46
C LEU A 96 21.58 -5.12 -5.64
N VAL A 97 20.45 -5.80 -5.44
CA VAL A 97 19.11 -5.20 -5.46
C VAL A 97 18.56 -5.14 -4.03
N ALA A 98 18.03 -4.00 -3.62
CA ALA A 98 17.53 -3.79 -2.27
C ALA A 98 16.18 -3.08 -2.27
N SER A 99 15.27 -3.57 -1.42
CA SER A 99 14.06 -2.85 -1.01
C SER A 99 14.32 -2.01 0.26
N PRO A 100 13.35 -1.25 0.81
CA PRO A 100 13.54 -0.47 2.03
C PRO A 100 13.93 -1.31 3.26
N SER A 101 13.75 -2.64 3.21
CA SER A 101 14.14 -3.57 4.26
C SER A 101 15.64 -3.66 4.51
N LEU A 102 16.48 -3.21 3.56
CA LEU A 102 17.89 -2.95 3.86
C LEU A 102 17.91 -1.73 4.80
N GLY A 103 17.91 -1.97 6.11
CA GLY A 103 17.49 -1.03 7.16
C GLY A 103 18.22 0.32 7.19
N THR A 104 17.70 1.27 7.95
CA THR A 104 18.34 2.58 8.15
C THR A 104 19.71 2.40 8.81
N GLY A 105 20.77 3.02 8.27
CA GLY A 105 22.12 2.97 8.84
C GLY A 105 23.15 2.10 8.09
N ILE A 106 22.75 1.37 7.04
CA ILE A 106 23.71 0.71 6.16
C ILE A 106 24.47 1.74 5.32
N ASP A 107 25.78 1.75 5.48
CA ASP A 107 26.72 2.61 4.79
C ASP A 107 27.65 1.78 3.90
N ILE A 108 27.54 1.96 2.58
CA ILE A 108 28.41 1.31 1.59
C ILE A 108 29.46 2.33 1.18
N THR A 109 30.50 2.42 2.02
CA THR A 109 31.68 3.26 1.81
C THR A 109 32.90 2.37 1.71
N PHE A 110 33.51 2.31 0.52
CA PHE A 110 34.76 1.58 0.33
C PHE A 110 35.95 2.40 0.86
N PRO A 111 37.03 1.72 1.30
CA PRO A 111 38.29 2.38 1.67
C PRO A 111 38.77 3.33 0.57
N ASP A 112 39.42 4.43 0.97
CA ASP A 112 39.99 5.44 0.07
C ASP A 112 38.98 6.06 -0.93
N GLN A 113 37.69 6.00 -0.60
CA GLN A 113 36.59 6.46 -1.47
C GLN A 113 36.56 5.73 -2.83
N GLU A 114 37.00 4.48 -2.87
CA GLU A 114 36.97 3.65 -4.07
C GLU A 114 35.56 3.59 -4.67
N GLN A 115 35.47 3.87 -5.98
CA GLN A 115 34.22 3.82 -6.73
C GLN A 115 33.95 2.40 -7.28
N TRP A 116 33.88 1.42 -6.39
CA TRP A 116 33.67 0.02 -6.77
C TRP A 116 32.31 -0.21 -7.46
N ILE A 117 31.28 0.51 -7.03
CA ILE A 117 29.96 0.48 -7.67
C ILE A 117 29.93 1.48 -8.81
N ASP A 118 29.83 0.97 -10.04
CA ASP A 118 29.76 1.80 -11.25
C ASP A 118 28.44 2.56 -11.33
N TYR A 119 27.31 1.88 -11.08
CA TYR A 119 25.98 2.48 -11.19
C TYR A 119 25.10 2.22 -9.99
N VAL A 120 24.50 3.30 -9.49
CA VAL A 120 23.36 3.26 -8.57
C VAL A 120 22.09 3.57 -9.36
N TRP A 121 21.13 2.66 -9.30
CA TRP A 121 19.83 2.76 -9.95
C TRP A 121 18.72 2.95 -8.92
N GLY A 122 17.85 3.94 -9.12
CA GLY A 122 16.64 4.15 -8.32
C GLY A 122 15.38 3.85 -9.10
N VAL A 123 14.56 2.91 -8.64
CA VAL A 123 13.24 2.60 -9.23
C VAL A 123 12.18 2.81 -8.17
N PHE A 124 11.52 3.96 -8.23
CA PHE A 124 10.64 4.42 -7.16
C PHE A 124 9.21 4.67 -7.63
N SER A 125 8.27 3.86 -7.15
CA SER A 125 6.84 4.01 -7.40
C SER A 125 6.19 4.98 -6.40
N ASP A 126 5.00 5.49 -6.70
CA ASP A 126 4.24 6.34 -5.78
C ASP A 126 3.58 5.53 -4.65
N LYS A 127 2.96 6.24 -3.70
CA LYS A 127 2.17 5.70 -2.56
C LYS A 127 2.89 4.83 -1.53
N ILE A 128 4.16 4.48 -1.71
CA ILE A 128 4.87 3.58 -0.78
C ILE A 128 5.62 4.34 0.31
N ASN A 129 6.56 5.21 -0.09
CA ASN A 129 7.41 5.94 0.83
C ASN A 129 7.59 7.40 0.38
N THR A 130 8.25 8.21 1.20
CA THR A 130 8.47 9.62 0.90
C THR A 130 9.70 9.82 0.02
N HIS A 131 9.82 10.99 -0.59
CA HIS A 131 11.00 11.39 -1.34
C HIS A 131 12.28 11.40 -0.47
N PHE A 132 12.17 11.60 0.85
CA PHE A 132 13.29 11.49 1.79
C PHE A 132 13.80 10.04 1.88
N ASP A 133 12.90 9.08 1.97
CA ASP A 133 13.25 7.65 2.04
C ASP A 133 13.93 7.17 0.75
N MET A 134 13.50 7.70 -0.40
CA MET A 134 14.10 7.41 -1.71
C MET A 134 15.52 7.96 -1.81
N ASP A 135 15.72 9.21 -1.40
CA ASP A 135 17.03 9.85 -1.39
C ASP A 135 18.01 9.12 -0.45
N GLN A 136 17.53 8.73 0.73
CA GLN A 136 18.31 7.95 1.69
C GLN A 136 18.76 6.60 1.10
N GLN A 137 17.87 5.90 0.38
CA GLN A 137 18.21 4.63 -0.27
C GLN A 137 19.29 4.77 -1.35
N LEU A 138 19.21 5.81 -2.19
CA LEU A 138 20.24 6.10 -3.19
C LEU A 138 21.59 6.43 -2.54
N CYS A 139 21.57 7.15 -1.42
CA CYS A 139 22.77 7.65 -0.75
C CYS A 139 23.48 6.59 0.11
N ARG A 140 23.01 5.34 0.14
CA ARG A 140 23.69 4.23 0.83
C ARG A 140 25.06 3.94 0.23
N VAL A 141 25.16 4.03 -1.10
CA VAL A 141 26.44 3.97 -1.81
C VAL A 141 27.01 5.38 -1.85
N ARG A 142 28.10 5.62 -1.11
CA ARG A 142 28.63 6.98 -0.94
C ARG A 142 29.38 7.50 -2.15
N HIS A 143 30.13 6.64 -2.85
CA HIS A 143 31.01 7.04 -3.95
C HIS A 143 30.75 6.25 -5.25
N PRO A 144 29.52 6.24 -5.79
CA PRO A 144 29.27 5.58 -7.09
C PRO A 144 29.88 6.40 -8.24
N LYS A 145 30.13 5.77 -9.41
CA LYS A 145 30.53 6.52 -10.62
C LYS A 145 29.34 7.26 -11.22
N HIS A 146 28.17 6.63 -11.24
CA HIS A 146 26.93 7.17 -11.81
C HIS A 146 25.73 6.92 -10.90
N VAL A 147 24.80 7.88 -10.86
CA VAL A 147 23.50 7.73 -10.19
C VAL A 147 22.40 8.02 -11.20
N LYS A 148 21.49 7.08 -11.37
CA LYS A 148 20.39 7.15 -12.33
C LYS A 148 19.10 6.74 -11.63
N ALA A 149 17.99 7.43 -11.89
CA ALA A 149 16.74 7.10 -11.23
C ALA A 149 15.51 7.38 -12.10
N TRP A 150 14.43 6.68 -11.78
CA TRP A 150 13.07 7.02 -12.18
C TRP A 150 12.24 7.12 -10.90
N VAL A 151 11.50 8.23 -10.78
CA VAL A 151 10.54 8.48 -9.71
C VAL A 151 9.19 8.67 -10.36
N ALA A 152 8.20 7.90 -9.91
CA ALA A 152 6.83 8.02 -10.37
C ALA A 152 6.32 9.45 -10.22
N GLU A 153 5.61 9.92 -11.25
CA GLU A 153 4.83 11.14 -11.14
C GLU A 153 3.60 10.84 -10.31
N SER A 154 3.36 11.69 -9.31
CA SER A 154 2.17 11.61 -8.49
C SER A 154 1.27 12.81 -8.78
N SER A 155 -0.04 12.56 -8.78
CA SER A 155 -1.07 13.59 -8.85
C SER A 155 -2.11 13.41 -7.74
N LEU A 156 -1.70 12.77 -6.65
CA LEU A 156 -2.54 12.54 -5.47
C LEU A 156 -2.94 13.88 -4.84
N GLN A 157 -3.99 13.82 -4.03
CA GLN A 157 -4.60 14.98 -3.41
C GLN A 157 -5.03 14.67 -1.97
N TYR A 158 -4.11 14.10 -1.20
CA TYR A 158 -4.25 13.99 0.25
C TYR A 158 -4.22 15.38 0.90
N GLU A 159 -4.89 15.54 2.04
CA GLU A 159 -4.90 16.79 2.81
C GLU A 159 -3.50 17.10 3.34
N THR A 160 -3.05 18.36 3.19
CA THR A 160 -1.73 18.81 3.67
C THR A 160 -1.83 19.86 4.77
N GLY A 161 -2.99 20.47 4.98
CA GLY A 161 -3.21 21.44 6.05
C GLY A 161 -3.28 20.76 7.42
N PRO A 162 -2.36 21.05 8.36
CA PRO A 162 -2.38 20.40 9.68
C PRO A 162 -3.73 20.56 10.40
N SER A 163 -4.35 21.74 10.39
CA SER A 163 -5.65 21.96 11.03
C SER A 163 -6.77 21.10 10.45
N ALA A 164 -6.77 20.86 9.13
CA ALA A 164 -7.76 19.99 8.49
C ALA A 164 -7.53 18.52 8.87
N ILE A 165 -6.27 18.07 8.94
CA ILE A 165 -5.91 16.75 9.44
C ILE A 165 -6.37 16.58 10.89
N LYS A 166 -6.08 17.54 11.77
CA LYS A 166 -6.54 17.53 13.17
C LYS A 166 -8.05 17.38 13.26
N ARG A 167 -8.78 18.11 12.42
CA ARG A 167 -10.24 18.07 12.40
C ARG A 167 -10.77 16.68 12.07
N VAL A 168 -10.17 15.98 11.11
CA VAL A 168 -10.56 14.61 10.76
C VAL A 168 -10.40 13.65 11.94
N ILE A 169 -9.27 13.71 12.65
CA ILE A 169 -9.00 12.87 13.83
C ILE A 169 -10.05 13.08 14.92
N VAL A 170 -10.44 14.34 15.15
CA VAL A 170 -11.46 14.68 16.15
C VAL A 170 -12.85 14.26 15.70
N ASP A 171 -13.22 14.50 14.44
CA ASP A 171 -14.52 14.12 13.90
C ASP A 171 -14.73 12.60 13.86
N LEU A 172 -13.64 11.83 13.79
CA LEU A 172 -13.65 10.38 13.88
C LEU A 172 -13.59 9.86 15.33
N ASP A 173 -13.47 10.72 16.33
CA ASP A 173 -13.33 10.36 17.75
C ASP A 173 -12.10 9.47 18.02
N GLU A 174 -11.01 9.68 17.27
CA GLU A 174 -9.75 8.92 17.42
C GLU A 174 -8.93 9.38 18.62
N LEU A 175 -9.04 10.65 19.02
CA LEU A 175 -8.32 11.23 20.16
C LEU A 175 -9.28 12.04 21.05
N PRO A 176 -10.21 11.39 21.77
CA PRO A 176 -11.20 12.07 22.60
C PRO A 176 -10.56 12.94 23.70
N GLU A 177 -9.34 12.61 24.14
CA GLU A 177 -8.61 13.38 25.16
C GLU A 177 -8.24 14.80 24.69
N ALA A 178 -8.15 15.02 23.38
CA ALA A 178 -7.92 16.35 22.81
C ALA A 178 -9.20 17.21 22.81
N ILE A 179 -10.38 16.65 23.10
CA ILE A 179 -11.64 17.37 23.18
C ILE A 179 -11.77 18.01 24.58
N ARG A 180 -11.75 19.35 24.62
CA ARG A 180 -11.89 20.15 25.85
C ARG A 180 -13.34 20.44 26.23
N GLY A 181 -14.28 20.27 25.30
CA GLY A 181 -15.70 20.46 25.53
C GLY A 181 -16.47 20.50 24.22
N TYR A 182 -17.74 20.92 24.30
CA TYR A 182 -18.60 21.08 23.13
C TYR A 182 -19.15 22.50 23.08
N GLY A 183 -19.11 23.11 21.91
CA GLY A 183 -19.69 24.42 21.65
C GLY A 183 -21.22 24.38 21.66
N SER A 184 -21.84 25.56 21.53
CA SER A 184 -23.30 25.75 21.57
C SER A 184 -24.08 24.97 20.50
N HIS A 185 -23.41 24.49 19.45
CA HIS A 185 -24.00 23.71 18.36
C HIS A 185 -23.60 22.23 18.42
N GLY A 186 -23.07 21.76 19.55
CA GLY A 186 -22.62 20.37 19.73
C GLY A 186 -21.31 20.04 19.03
N MET A 187 -20.57 21.04 18.54
CA MET A 187 -19.30 20.81 17.86
C MET A 187 -18.14 20.74 18.87
N PRO A 188 -17.25 19.73 18.77
CA PRO A 188 -16.15 19.57 19.71
C PRO A 188 -15.20 20.76 19.65
N ILE A 189 -14.89 21.28 20.83
CA ILE A 189 -13.84 22.27 21.07
C ILE A 189 -12.57 21.49 21.36
N VAL A 190 -11.58 21.64 20.50
CA VAL A 190 -10.34 20.86 20.52
C VAL A 190 -9.25 21.71 21.17
N ASP A 191 -8.36 21.06 21.91
CA ASP A 191 -7.08 21.64 22.24
C ASP A 191 -6.15 21.61 21.02
N ASP A 192 -6.11 22.71 20.26
CA ASP A 192 -5.21 22.81 19.10
C ASP A 192 -3.73 22.71 19.49
N ASP A 193 -3.40 22.99 20.76
CA ASP A 193 -2.05 22.88 21.30
C ASP A 193 -1.76 21.50 21.92
N ASP A 194 -2.66 20.53 21.78
CA ASP A 194 -2.38 19.14 22.18
C ASP A 194 -1.10 18.65 21.47
N PRO A 195 -0.02 18.33 22.23
CA PRO A 195 1.28 18.05 21.62
C PRO A 195 1.27 16.84 20.70
N LEU A 196 0.48 15.82 21.03
CA LEU A 196 0.40 14.59 20.25
C LEU A 196 -0.34 14.83 18.93
N LEU A 197 -1.50 15.50 19.01
CA LEU A 197 -2.28 15.88 17.83
C LEU A 197 -1.48 16.81 16.91
N HIS A 198 -0.71 17.74 17.49
CA HIS A 198 0.18 18.62 16.75
C HIS A 198 1.27 17.83 16.00
N VAL A 199 2.04 16.99 16.70
CA VAL A 199 3.11 16.19 16.08
C VAL A 199 2.56 15.26 14.99
N TYR A 200 1.44 14.58 15.27
CA TYR A 200 0.78 13.69 14.32
C TYR A 200 0.37 14.44 13.05
N ALA A 201 -0.37 15.55 13.17
CA ALA A 201 -0.88 16.29 12.03
C ALA A 201 0.26 16.84 11.16
N HIS A 202 1.36 17.28 11.76
CA HIS A 202 2.54 17.74 11.03
C HIS A 202 3.28 16.59 10.32
N ALA A 203 3.41 15.42 10.95
CA ALA A 203 4.02 14.25 10.33
C ALA A 203 3.20 13.77 9.12
N VAL A 204 1.88 13.65 9.27
CA VAL A 204 0.96 13.26 8.19
C VAL A 204 0.94 14.33 7.09
N SER A 205 0.91 15.61 7.43
CA SER A 205 1.01 16.72 6.47
C SER A 205 2.25 16.60 5.59
N MET A 206 3.42 16.33 6.19
CA MET A 206 4.68 16.20 5.46
C MET A 206 4.70 14.96 4.55
N GLN A 207 4.17 13.84 5.03
CA GLN A 207 4.01 12.61 4.23
C GLN A 207 3.06 12.85 3.05
N ASN A 208 1.92 13.51 3.28
CA ASN A 208 0.93 13.82 2.26
C ASN A 208 1.47 14.79 1.22
N ALA A 209 2.22 15.82 1.63
CA ALA A 209 2.90 16.73 0.71
C ALA A 209 3.89 15.98 -0.18
N SER A 210 4.67 15.06 0.41
CA SER A 210 5.55 14.16 -0.36
C SER A 210 4.75 13.28 -1.32
N LYS A 211 3.67 12.63 -0.88
CA LYS A 211 2.85 11.74 -1.71
C LYS A 211 2.18 12.51 -2.85
N ASN A 212 1.74 13.75 -2.64
CA ASN A 212 1.02 14.56 -3.63
C ASN A 212 1.89 15.05 -4.80
N ASP A 213 3.17 15.38 -4.55
CA ASP A 213 4.16 15.79 -5.56
C ASP A 213 5.49 15.07 -5.34
N LEU A 214 5.48 13.74 -5.49
CA LEU A 214 6.61 12.89 -5.14
C LEU A 214 7.88 13.21 -5.95
N ARG A 215 7.72 13.27 -7.27
CA ARG A 215 8.82 13.57 -8.19
C ARG A 215 9.32 15.00 -8.03
N GLY A 216 8.43 15.99 -7.94
CA GLY A 216 8.81 17.39 -7.82
C GLY A 216 9.53 17.66 -6.50
N ASN A 217 9.07 17.08 -5.38
CA ASN A 217 9.75 17.19 -4.11
C ASN A 217 11.10 16.46 -4.08
N PHE A 218 11.22 15.29 -4.73
CA PHE A 218 12.50 14.61 -4.89
C PHE A 218 13.52 15.47 -5.66
N ILE A 219 13.11 16.13 -6.75
CA ILE A 219 13.97 17.04 -7.53
C ILE A 219 14.46 18.20 -6.65
N LYS A 220 13.52 18.88 -5.96
CA LYS A 220 13.85 20.00 -5.05
C LYS A 220 14.81 19.57 -3.94
N LEU A 221 14.62 18.37 -3.38
CA LEU A 221 15.52 17.81 -2.36
C LEU A 221 16.93 17.59 -2.92
N LYS A 222 17.06 16.99 -4.12
CA LYS A 222 18.36 16.78 -4.77
C LYS A 222 19.08 18.10 -5.07
N GLU A 223 18.37 19.07 -5.65
CA GLU A 223 18.92 20.41 -5.95
C GLU A 223 19.33 21.14 -4.66
N GLY A 224 18.49 21.09 -3.61
CA GLY A 224 18.80 21.64 -2.30
C GLY A 224 20.01 20.99 -1.63
N ASN A 225 20.24 19.71 -1.89
CA ASN A 225 21.43 18.96 -1.48
C ASN A 225 22.64 19.18 -2.40
N GLY A 226 22.60 20.13 -3.35
CA GLY A 226 23.73 20.49 -4.22
C GLY A 226 23.95 19.57 -5.42
N TRP A 227 22.98 18.71 -5.78
CA TRP A 227 23.06 17.85 -6.96
C TRP A 227 22.53 18.56 -8.21
N GLU A 228 23.18 18.30 -9.35
CA GLU A 228 22.64 18.63 -10.67
C GLU A 228 21.69 17.50 -11.13
N VAL A 229 20.43 17.83 -11.40
CA VAL A 229 19.43 16.88 -11.91
C VAL A 229 19.36 16.96 -13.44
N LYS A 230 19.81 15.90 -14.13
CA LYS A 230 19.80 15.80 -15.59
C LYS A 230 18.56 15.04 -16.05
N HIS A 231 17.63 15.72 -16.71
CA HIS A 231 16.38 15.09 -17.16
C HIS A 231 16.60 14.27 -18.44
N ILE A 232 16.30 12.97 -18.37
CA ILE A 232 16.45 12.05 -19.51
C ILE A 232 15.07 11.73 -20.11
N ALA A 233 14.78 12.32 -21.26
CA ALA A 233 13.56 12.06 -22.02
C ALA A 233 13.60 10.69 -22.70
N PRO A 234 12.45 10.02 -22.92
CA PRO A 234 12.40 8.83 -23.75
C PRO A 234 12.83 9.17 -25.19
N PRO A 235 13.40 8.20 -25.94
CA PRO A 235 13.71 8.39 -27.36
C PRO A 235 12.45 8.82 -28.13
N LYS A 236 12.57 9.76 -29.06
CA LYS A 236 11.45 10.12 -29.94
C LYS A 236 11.07 8.90 -30.77
N PRO A 237 9.78 8.54 -30.90
CA PRO A 237 9.36 7.46 -31.78
C PRO A 237 9.78 7.80 -33.21
N GLY A 238 10.67 6.99 -33.79
CA GLY A 238 11.11 7.16 -35.16
C GLY A 238 9.96 6.87 -36.13
N ARG A 239 9.82 7.66 -37.20
CA ARG A 239 8.96 7.29 -38.34
C ARG A 239 9.51 6.00 -38.94
N GLY A 240 8.89 4.86 -38.63
CA GLY A 240 9.20 3.56 -39.24
C GLY A 240 9.89 2.53 -38.34
N SER A 241 10.22 2.84 -37.08
CA SER A 241 10.60 1.81 -36.11
C SER A 241 9.37 1.44 -35.30
N SER A 242 8.78 0.27 -35.56
CA SER A 242 7.87 -0.36 -34.59
C SER A 242 8.57 -0.40 -33.24
N ASP A 243 7.90 0.07 -32.18
CA ASP A 243 8.33 0.19 -30.78
C ASP A 243 8.73 -1.14 -30.10
N GLY A 244 9.62 -1.93 -30.71
CA GLY A 244 9.98 -3.27 -30.24
C GLY A 244 10.85 -3.29 -28.98
N ALA A 245 11.65 -2.24 -28.72
CA ALA A 245 12.59 -2.25 -27.60
C ALA A 245 11.97 -1.80 -26.26
N GLY A 246 10.99 -0.89 -26.29
CA GLY A 246 10.26 -0.43 -25.11
C GLY A 246 9.12 -1.36 -24.70
N SER A 247 8.54 -2.09 -25.66
CA SER A 247 7.57 -3.16 -25.37
C SER A 247 8.24 -4.38 -24.77
N ASN A 248 9.45 -4.74 -25.22
CA ASN A 248 10.14 -5.94 -24.75
C ASN A 248 10.53 -5.88 -23.27
N ILE A 249 11.12 -4.76 -22.78
CA ILE A 249 11.50 -4.64 -21.37
C ILE A 249 10.29 -4.68 -20.42
N GLY A 250 9.14 -4.15 -20.86
CA GLY A 250 7.89 -4.23 -20.11
C GLY A 250 7.36 -5.67 -20.03
N MET A 251 7.45 -6.44 -21.12
CA MET A 251 7.11 -7.86 -21.16
C MET A 251 8.05 -8.68 -20.27
N GLN A 252 9.36 -8.45 -20.35
CA GLN A 252 10.37 -9.10 -19.49
C GLN A 252 10.08 -8.86 -18.00
N ALA A 253 9.74 -7.63 -17.61
CA ALA A 253 9.36 -7.32 -16.22
C ALA A 253 8.03 -7.97 -15.80
N ALA A 254 7.11 -8.25 -16.73
CA ALA A 254 5.87 -8.98 -16.43
C ALA A 254 6.13 -10.50 -16.31
N GLU A 255 6.96 -11.06 -17.18
CA GLU A 255 7.38 -12.47 -17.14
C GLU A 255 8.17 -12.79 -15.87
N ALA A 256 9.10 -11.92 -15.47
CA ALA A 256 9.85 -12.06 -14.22
C ALA A 256 8.91 -12.09 -13.00
N ARG A 257 7.90 -11.22 -12.95
CA ARG A 257 6.89 -11.22 -11.88
C ARG A 257 6.08 -12.51 -11.87
N LYS A 258 5.58 -12.93 -13.02
CA LYS A 258 4.83 -14.18 -13.15
C LYS A 258 5.64 -15.38 -12.66
N ARG A 259 6.92 -15.46 -13.05
CA ARG A 259 7.83 -16.53 -12.61
C ARG A 259 7.99 -16.55 -11.09
N LEU A 260 8.19 -15.39 -10.48
CA LEU A 260 8.32 -15.26 -9.02
C LEU A 260 7.04 -15.65 -8.29
N GLU A 261 5.88 -15.33 -8.84
CA GLU A 261 4.57 -15.73 -8.30
C GLU A 261 4.39 -17.24 -8.38
N GLU A 262 4.74 -17.86 -9.51
CA GLU A 262 4.69 -19.32 -9.71
C GLU A 262 5.68 -20.06 -8.79
N MET A 263 6.92 -19.56 -8.65
CA MET A 263 7.91 -20.11 -7.72
C MET A 263 7.42 -20.01 -6.27
N HIS A 264 6.96 -18.84 -5.86
CA HIS A 264 6.43 -18.66 -4.51
C HIS A 264 5.22 -19.56 -4.22
N ALA A 265 4.32 -19.73 -5.19
CA ALA A 265 3.18 -20.63 -5.06
C ALA A 265 3.64 -22.09 -4.86
N ALA A 266 4.64 -22.54 -5.62
CA ALA A 266 5.23 -23.85 -5.45
C ALA A 266 5.91 -24.00 -4.08
N ASP A 267 6.69 -23.01 -3.65
CA ASP A 267 7.41 -23.03 -2.37
C ASP A 267 6.43 -23.09 -1.19
N VAL A 268 5.35 -22.31 -1.20
CA VAL A 268 4.30 -22.36 -0.17
C VAL A 268 3.59 -23.73 -0.15
N CYS A 269 3.29 -24.31 -1.31
CA CYS A 269 2.67 -25.63 -1.37
C CYS A 269 3.58 -26.76 -0.85
N ASN A 270 4.90 -26.60 -1.03
CA ASN A 270 5.91 -27.57 -0.58
C ASN A 270 6.35 -27.37 0.87
N ALA A 271 6.07 -26.20 1.47
CA ALA A 271 6.42 -25.88 2.85
C ALA A 271 5.80 -26.88 3.84
N GLU A 272 6.49 -27.16 4.95
CA GLU A 272 6.01 -28.11 5.94
C GLU A 272 4.69 -27.63 6.59
N PRO A 273 3.68 -28.51 6.75
CA PRO A 273 2.44 -28.15 7.42
C PRO A 273 2.70 -27.92 8.92
N LEU A 274 2.03 -26.91 9.48
CA LEU A 274 2.12 -26.57 10.90
C LEU A 274 0.91 -27.08 11.68
N THR A 275 1.12 -27.36 12.96
CA THR A 275 0.06 -27.42 13.97
C THR A 275 -0.41 -26.01 14.36
N GLU A 276 -1.54 -25.90 15.05
CA GLU A 276 -2.02 -24.60 15.55
C GLU A 276 -1.03 -23.97 16.54
N GLU A 277 -0.41 -24.78 17.41
CA GLU A 277 0.56 -24.32 18.39
C GLU A 277 1.84 -23.78 17.72
N GLU A 278 2.36 -24.49 16.72
CA GLU A 278 3.53 -24.03 15.94
C GLU A 278 3.20 -22.76 15.16
N TYR A 279 2.01 -22.69 14.55
CA TYR A 279 1.56 -21.48 13.88
C TYR A 279 1.47 -20.29 14.84
N GLN A 280 0.93 -20.47 16.04
CA GLN A 280 0.85 -19.41 17.04
C GLN A 280 2.26 -18.95 17.46
N ALA A 281 3.18 -19.87 17.68
CA ALA A 281 4.57 -19.54 17.99
C ALA A 281 5.25 -18.71 16.89
N LEU A 282 5.06 -19.07 15.61
CA LEU A 282 5.59 -18.28 14.48
C LEU A 282 4.84 -16.95 14.28
N ASN A 283 3.55 -16.89 14.60
CA ASN A 283 2.77 -15.67 14.48
C ASN A 283 3.16 -14.63 15.55
N ASP A 284 3.57 -15.08 16.73
CA ASP A 284 4.03 -14.23 17.83
C ASP A 284 5.52 -13.90 17.74
N ALA A 285 6.26 -14.57 16.87
CA ALA A 285 7.67 -14.31 16.64
C ALA A 285 7.88 -12.92 16.00
N MET A 286 8.85 -12.16 16.54
CA MET A 286 9.18 -10.83 16.02
C MET A 286 9.85 -10.86 14.64
N MET A 287 10.59 -11.93 14.35
CA MET A 287 11.37 -12.09 13.13
C MET A 287 11.23 -13.53 12.65
N LEU A 288 11.05 -13.72 11.35
CA LEU A 288 10.91 -15.03 10.71
C LEU A 288 11.88 -15.14 9.55
N THR A 289 12.54 -16.28 9.45
CA THR A 289 13.26 -16.69 8.23
C THR A 289 12.30 -16.90 7.05
N SER A 290 12.86 -16.99 5.84
CA SER A 290 12.09 -17.25 4.63
C SER A 290 11.34 -18.58 4.69
N ASP A 291 11.96 -19.65 5.21
CA ASP A 291 11.30 -20.97 5.35
C ASP A 291 10.16 -20.94 6.38
N GLU A 292 10.39 -20.34 7.55
CA GLU A 292 9.35 -20.19 8.57
C GLU A 292 8.17 -19.35 8.06
N GLN A 293 8.47 -18.31 7.26
CA GLN A 293 7.45 -17.50 6.60
C GLN A 293 6.60 -18.34 5.63
N LEU A 294 7.21 -19.23 4.85
CA LEU A 294 6.48 -20.11 3.92
C LEU A 294 5.56 -21.08 4.67
N CYS A 295 6.04 -21.71 5.74
CA CYS A 295 5.21 -22.59 6.58
C CYS A 295 4.04 -21.83 7.22
N ARG A 296 4.30 -20.63 7.74
CA ARG A 296 3.27 -19.74 8.29
C ARG A 296 2.23 -19.35 7.24
N ASP A 297 2.68 -18.98 6.04
CA ASP A 297 1.79 -18.58 4.95
C ASP A 297 0.91 -19.74 4.49
N ARG A 298 1.47 -20.95 4.34
CA ARG A 298 0.70 -22.16 4.02
C ARG A 298 -0.44 -22.37 5.03
N TYR A 299 -0.11 -22.43 6.32
CA TYR A 299 -1.10 -22.63 7.37
C TYR A 299 -2.16 -21.53 7.37
N ALA A 300 -1.74 -20.27 7.25
CA ALA A 300 -2.64 -19.12 7.28
C ALA A 300 -3.59 -19.09 6.08
N ILE A 301 -3.16 -19.56 4.90
CA ILE A 301 -4.01 -19.70 3.72
C ILE A 301 -5.01 -20.84 3.94
N GLU A 302 -4.55 -22.04 4.28
CA GLU A 302 -5.41 -23.22 4.50
C GLU A 302 -6.50 -22.93 5.55
N LYS A 303 -6.11 -22.39 6.70
CA LYS A 303 -7.04 -22.04 7.79
C LYS A 303 -8.00 -20.91 7.41
N PHE A 304 -7.56 -19.92 6.63
CA PHE A 304 -8.42 -18.80 6.27
C PHE A 304 -9.50 -19.23 5.27
N TYR A 305 -9.14 -19.97 4.22
CA TYR A 305 -10.08 -20.38 3.18
C TYR A 305 -10.82 -21.68 3.51
N GLY A 306 -10.35 -22.45 4.49
CA GLY A 306 -10.93 -23.75 4.84
C GLY A 306 -10.74 -24.79 3.74
N GLN A 307 -9.66 -24.68 2.97
CA GLN A 307 -9.35 -25.49 1.80
C GLN A 307 -7.90 -25.96 1.88
N GLU A 308 -7.60 -27.12 1.27
CA GLU A 308 -6.22 -27.58 1.11
C GLU A 308 -5.42 -26.63 0.21
N ILE A 309 -4.12 -26.50 0.49
CA ILE A 309 -3.24 -25.61 -0.27
C ILE A 309 -3.10 -26.07 -1.72
N THR A 310 -3.26 -25.14 -2.65
CA THR A 310 -3.02 -25.35 -4.10
C THR A 310 -2.31 -24.13 -4.68
N PRO A 311 -1.54 -24.28 -5.78
CA PRO A 311 -0.90 -23.14 -6.43
C PRO A 311 -1.91 -22.04 -6.82
N GLU A 312 -3.09 -22.43 -7.31
CA GLU A 312 -4.16 -21.51 -7.67
C GLU A 312 -4.69 -20.72 -6.46
N LEU A 313 -4.82 -21.37 -5.31
CA LEU A 313 -5.23 -20.72 -4.06
C LEU A 313 -4.16 -19.74 -3.56
N VAL A 314 -2.87 -20.07 -3.66
CA VAL A 314 -1.77 -19.16 -3.27
C VAL A 314 -1.71 -17.94 -4.19
N LEU A 315 -1.86 -18.13 -5.50
CA LEU A 315 -1.91 -17.02 -6.47
C LEU A 315 -3.12 -16.11 -6.21
N MET A 316 -4.28 -16.70 -5.91
CA MET A 316 -5.49 -15.95 -5.54
C MET A 316 -5.33 -15.20 -4.21
N ASP A 317 -4.69 -15.81 -3.21
CA ASP A 317 -4.42 -15.19 -1.91
C ASP A 317 -3.64 -13.87 -2.04
N ASN A 318 -2.76 -13.81 -3.06
CA ASN A 318 -1.96 -12.65 -3.41
C ASN A 318 -1.21 -12.10 -2.19
N ARG A 319 -0.45 -12.99 -1.54
CA ARG A 319 0.35 -12.70 -0.33
C ARG A 319 -0.49 -12.02 0.75
N GLY A 320 -1.68 -12.54 1.02
CA GLY A 320 -2.64 -12.05 2.01
C GLY A 320 -3.51 -10.87 1.58
N ARG A 321 -3.29 -10.27 0.39
CA ARG A 321 -4.12 -9.14 -0.07
C ARG A 321 -5.59 -9.55 -0.18
N TYR A 322 -5.88 -10.74 -0.73
CA TYR A 322 -7.27 -11.18 -0.87
C TYR A 322 -7.91 -11.53 0.48
N ARG A 323 -7.12 -11.97 1.48
CA ARG A 323 -7.62 -12.12 2.86
C ARG A 323 -8.01 -10.78 3.48
N THR A 324 -7.22 -9.74 3.27
CA THR A 324 -7.57 -8.37 3.70
C THR A 324 -8.88 -7.91 3.07
N GLN A 325 -9.05 -8.17 1.76
CA GLN A 325 -10.28 -7.85 1.03
C GLN A 325 -11.51 -8.61 1.56
N ILE A 326 -11.37 -9.92 1.81
CA ILE A 326 -12.44 -10.72 2.41
C ILE A 326 -12.74 -10.27 3.83
N ASN A 327 -11.72 -9.89 4.62
CA ASN A 327 -11.93 -9.37 5.97
C ASN A 327 -12.70 -8.04 5.95
N ALA A 328 -12.43 -7.16 4.98
CA ALA A 328 -13.18 -5.92 4.78
C ALA A 328 -14.62 -6.20 4.28
N MET A 329 -14.82 -7.21 3.43
CA MET A 329 -16.16 -7.68 3.07
C MET A 329 -16.92 -8.20 4.30
N CYS A 330 -16.27 -8.99 5.16
CA CYS A 330 -16.87 -9.43 6.43
C CYS A 330 -17.24 -8.23 7.32
N GLU A 331 -16.36 -7.23 7.44
CA GLU A 331 -16.63 -6.01 8.19
C GLU A 331 -17.83 -5.25 7.62
N LEU A 332 -17.95 -5.15 6.29
CA LEU A 332 -19.11 -4.54 5.62
C LEU A 332 -20.43 -5.25 5.98
N LEU A 333 -20.42 -6.59 6.05
CA LEU A 333 -21.60 -7.43 6.27
C LEU A 333 -21.95 -7.65 7.76
N GLU A 334 -21.00 -7.45 8.68
CA GLU A 334 -21.22 -7.58 10.13
C GLU A 334 -22.23 -6.52 10.64
N SER A 335 -22.85 -6.77 11.80
CA SER A 335 -23.72 -5.75 12.42
C SER A 335 -22.90 -4.56 12.91
N GLU A 336 -23.50 -3.38 12.91
CA GLU A 336 -22.84 -2.15 13.36
C GLU A 336 -22.37 -2.25 14.82
N THR A 337 -23.10 -3.00 15.65
CA THR A 337 -22.69 -3.29 17.03
C THR A 337 -21.37 -4.04 17.10
N VAL A 338 -21.12 -5.01 16.20
CA VAL A 338 -19.85 -5.73 16.17
C VAL A 338 -18.71 -4.80 15.74
N ALA A 339 -18.94 -3.93 14.76
CA ALA A 339 -17.95 -2.94 14.33
C ALA A 339 -17.60 -1.95 15.45
N LEU A 340 -18.58 -1.49 16.24
CA LEU A 340 -18.36 -0.68 17.43
C LEU A 340 -17.53 -1.43 18.49
N VAL A 341 -17.87 -2.69 18.78
CA VAL A 341 -17.10 -3.52 19.72
C VAL A 341 -15.66 -3.71 19.25
N ARG A 342 -15.41 -3.87 17.94
CA ARG A 342 -14.04 -3.95 17.41
C ARG A 342 -13.27 -2.65 17.56
N THR A 343 -13.94 -1.52 17.34
CA THR A 343 -13.36 -0.17 17.45
C THR A 343 -12.92 0.14 18.89
N TYR A 344 -13.78 -0.17 19.87
CA TYR A 344 -13.56 0.20 21.27
C TYR A 344 -13.11 -0.94 22.17
N GLY A 345 -13.13 -2.19 21.70
CA GLY A 345 -12.83 -3.38 22.50
C GLY A 345 -11.34 -3.60 22.78
N ASN A 346 -10.45 -3.06 21.94
CA ASN A 346 -9.00 -3.19 22.13
C ASN A 346 -8.40 -1.98 22.85
N ALA A 347 -8.57 -1.93 24.18
CA ALA A 347 -8.04 -0.86 25.03
C ALA A 347 -6.50 -0.77 25.10
N LYS A 348 -5.77 -1.74 24.53
CA LYS A 348 -4.29 -1.74 24.50
C LYS A 348 -3.70 -1.01 23.30
N THR A 349 -4.51 -0.69 22.29
CA THR A 349 -4.03 0.03 21.09
C THR A 349 -4.08 1.51 21.36
N HIS A 350 -3.01 2.22 20.98
CA HIS A 350 -2.97 3.68 21.08
C HIS A 350 -4.10 4.30 20.25
N ALA A 351 -4.64 5.44 20.69
CA ALA A 351 -5.88 6.00 20.16
C ALA A 351 -5.80 6.30 18.64
N LEU A 352 -4.66 6.85 18.20
CA LEU A 352 -4.35 7.13 16.79
C LEU A 352 -4.01 5.90 15.93
N ASP A 353 -3.83 4.73 16.56
CA ASP A 353 -3.53 3.46 15.88
C ASP A 353 -4.76 2.52 15.85
N LYS A 354 -5.90 2.97 16.37
CA LYS A 354 -7.13 2.18 16.40
C LYS A 354 -7.61 1.88 14.98
N ASN A 355 -7.95 0.62 14.74
CA ASN A 355 -8.67 0.24 13.53
C ASN A 355 -10.13 0.68 13.69
N MET A 356 -10.46 1.87 13.19
CA MET A 356 -11.76 2.54 13.28
C MET A 356 -12.87 1.81 12.49
N ALA A 357 -13.12 0.55 12.85
CA ALA A 357 -13.95 -0.38 12.09
C ALA A 357 -15.40 0.13 11.93
N ALA A 358 -15.96 0.80 12.93
CA ALA A 358 -17.30 1.36 12.84
C ALA A 358 -17.38 2.48 11.78
N GLN A 359 -16.45 3.43 11.81
CA GLN A 359 -16.38 4.55 10.87
C GLN A 359 -16.01 4.08 9.46
N ARG A 360 -15.08 3.12 9.35
CA ARG A 360 -14.74 2.45 8.08
C ARG A 360 -15.97 1.77 7.48
N GLN A 361 -16.70 0.98 8.28
CA GLN A 361 -17.91 0.31 7.84
C GLN A 361 -18.97 1.31 7.38
N ALA A 362 -19.30 2.31 8.22
CA ALA A 362 -20.32 3.30 7.91
C ALA A 362 -20.01 4.07 6.62
N THR A 363 -18.78 4.60 6.50
CA THR A 363 -18.34 5.35 5.32
C THR A 363 -18.39 4.48 4.06
N LEU A 364 -17.92 3.23 4.14
CA LEU A 364 -17.95 2.32 3.00
C LEU A 364 -19.39 1.97 2.58
N LYS A 365 -20.29 1.73 3.53
CA LYS A 365 -21.72 1.49 3.23
C LYS A 365 -22.32 2.68 2.48
N GLU A 366 -22.11 3.90 2.96
CA GLU A 366 -22.66 5.10 2.33
C GLU A 366 -22.13 5.30 0.90
N VAL A 367 -20.82 5.10 0.70
CA VAL A 367 -20.20 5.20 -0.63
C VAL A 367 -20.76 4.15 -1.59
N LEU A 368 -20.89 2.90 -1.15
CA LEU A 368 -21.43 1.81 -1.99
C LEU A 368 -22.93 2.00 -2.27
N MET A 369 -23.72 2.44 -1.30
CA MET A 369 -25.14 2.76 -1.49
C MET A 369 -25.33 3.91 -2.49
N ALA A 370 -24.48 4.94 -2.43
CA ALA A 370 -24.52 6.07 -3.35
C ALA A 370 -24.24 5.69 -4.82
N SER A 371 -23.63 4.52 -5.06
CA SER A 371 -23.43 3.95 -6.39
C SER A 371 -24.58 3.05 -6.88
N CYS A 372 -25.61 2.85 -6.05
CA CYS A 372 -26.78 2.01 -6.31
C CYS A 372 -26.51 0.50 -6.50
N ILE A 373 -25.30 0.02 -6.24
CA ILE A 373 -24.99 -1.42 -6.35
C ILE A 373 -25.19 -2.20 -5.05
N TYR A 374 -25.42 -1.52 -3.93
CA TYR A 374 -25.49 -2.13 -2.60
C TYR A 374 -26.66 -1.55 -1.81
N ASP A 375 -27.40 -2.42 -1.11
CA ASP A 375 -28.64 -2.06 -0.42
C ASP A 375 -28.44 -1.49 0.99
N GLY A 376 -27.20 -1.41 1.47
CA GLY A 376 -26.87 -0.99 2.84
C GLY A 376 -26.91 -2.12 3.87
N LYS A 377 -27.31 -3.33 3.46
CA LYS A 377 -27.44 -4.50 4.33
C LYS A 377 -26.49 -5.61 3.87
N GLN A 378 -26.91 -6.48 2.96
CA GLN A 378 -26.12 -7.65 2.57
C GLN A 378 -26.31 -8.03 1.09
N SER A 379 -27.02 -7.22 0.31
CA SER A 379 -27.33 -7.52 -1.08
C SER A 379 -26.60 -6.59 -2.04
N PHE A 380 -26.04 -7.18 -3.10
CA PHE A 380 -25.41 -6.45 -4.20
C PHE A 380 -26.22 -6.66 -5.49
N ASP A 381 -26.46 -5.57 -6.22
CA ASP A 381 -27.14 -5.60 -7.51
C ASP A 381 -26.14 -5.79 -8.66
N THR A 382 -26.03 -7.02 -9.16
CA THR A 382 -25.21 -7.37 -10.33
C THR A 382 -25.86 -6.99 -11.67
N SER A 383 -27.15 -6.62 -11.66
CA SER A 383 -27.88 -6.18 -12.85
C SER A 383 -27.72 -4.68 -13.11
N HIS A 384 -27.36 -3.90 -12.09
CA HIS A 384 -27.20 -2.46 -12.19
C HIS A 384 -26.11 -2.08 -13.19
N ARG A 385 -26.50 -1.36 -14.23
CA ARG A 385 -25.59 -0.91 -15.29
C ARG A 385 -24.99 0.44 -14.93
N MET A 386 -23.68 0.46 -14.69
CA MET A 386 -22.92 1.65 -14.32
C MET A 386 -22.36 2.38 -15.55
N HIS A 387 -22.48 3.71 -15.51
CA HIS A 387 -21.92 4.64 -16.48
C HIS A 387 -21.60 5.96 -15.78
N LYS A 388 -20.66 6.77 -16.27
CA LYS A 388 -20.29 8.03 -15.59
C LYS A 388 -21.50 8.93 -15.26
N ASP A 389 -22.49 8.98 -16.14
CA ASP A 389 -23.64 9.89 -16.00
C ASP A 389 -24.63 9.45 -14.90
N ASN A 390 -24.60 8.19 -14.47
CA ASN A 390 -25.46 7.69 -13.38
C ASN A 390 -24.73 7.53 -12.04
N MET A 391 -23.50 8.02 -11.93
CA MET A 391 -22.69 7.95 -10.72
C MET A 391 -22.57 9.29 -9.97
N ARG A 392 -23.45 10.27 -10.26
CA ARG A 392 -23.35 11.60 -9.63
C ARG A 392 -23.48 11.53 -8.11
N ASN A 393 -24.43 10.72 -7.59
CA ASN A 393 -24.60 10.53 -6.15
C ASN A 393 -23.35 9.96 -5.48
N PHE A 394 -22.69 8.98 -6.14
CA PHE A 394 -21.41 8.45 -5.68
C PHE A 394 -20.32 9.53 -5.64
N VAL A 395 -20.22 10.36 -6.69
CA VAL A 395 -19.24 11.46 -6.75
C VAL A 395 -19.49 12.45 -5.61
N ASP A 396 -20.74 12.90 -5.43
CA ASP A 396 -21.10 13.85 -4.38
C ASP A 396 -20.82 13.27 -2.97
N CYS A 397 -21.15 11.99 -2.76
CA CYS A 397 -20.82 11.27 -1.53
C CYS A 397 -19.30 11.23 -1.27
N CYS A 398 -18.50 10.86 -2.27
CA CYS A 398 -17.04 10.87 -2.14
C CYS A 398 -16.50 12.26 -1.82
N LEU A 399 -16.98 13.31 -2.49
CA LEU A 399 -16.53 14.68 -2.24
C LEU A 399 -16.87 15.14 -0.82
N ASN A 400 -18.04 14.78 -0.30
CA ASN A 400 -18.45 15.09 1.08
C ASN A 400 -17.54 14.39 2.10
N TYR A 401 -17.19 13.12 1.84
CA TYR A 401 -16.35 12.31 2.74
C TYR A 401 -14.87 12.34 2.38
N ARG A 402 -14.41 13.27 1.56
CA ARG A 402 -13.05 13.27 0.99
C ARG A 402 -11.95 13.05 2.02
N ALA A 403 -11.98 13.81 3.11
CA ALA A 403 -10.95 13.76 4.14
C ALA A 403 -11.03 12.46 4.97
N GLN A 404 -12.25 12.00 5.27
CA GLN A 404 -12.47 10.72 5.95
C GLN A 404 -12.07 9.52 5.09
N ILE A 405 -12.40 9.51 3.80
CA ILE A 405 -11.99 8.45 2.86
C ILE A 405 -10.46 8.36 2.78
N ALA A 406 -9.80 9.52 2.68
CA ALA A 406 -8.34 9.57 2.63
C ALA A 406 -7.70 9.01 3.90
N HIS A 407 -8.25 9.34 5.07
CA HIS A 407 -7.75 8.90 6.36
C HIS A 407 -8.06 7.42 6.65
N LEU A 408 -9.32 7.01 6.51
CA LEU A 408 -9.79 5.67 6.85
C LEU A 408 -9.29 4.60 5.88
N PHE A 409 -9.10 4.91 4.59
CA PHE A 409 -8.76 3.92 3.57
C PHE A 409 -7.40 4.14 2.89
N ASP A 410 -6.61 5.14 3.30
CA ASP A 410 -5.40 5.62 2.60
C ASP A 410 -5.68 5.88 1.10
N MET A 411 -6.87 6.38 0.77
CA MET A 411 -7.37 6.52 -0.60
C MET A 411 -7.60 8.00 -0.94
N ALA A 412 -6.67 8.61 -1.66
CA ALA A 412 -6.89 9.96 -2.21
C ALA A 412 -7.88 9.93 -3.38
N LEU A 413 -8.86 10.82 -3.35
CA LEU A 413 -9.77 10.98 -4.48
C LEU A 413 -9.03 11.51 -5.71
N ARG A 414 -9.36 10.92 -6.86
CA ARG A 414 -8.88 11.34 -8.17
C ARG A 414 -9.28 12.79 -8.48
N ARG A 415 -8.36 13.53 -9.11
CA ARG A 415 -8.64 14.90 -9.60
C ARG A 415 -9.77 14.93 -10.63
N ASP A 416 -9.84 13.87 -11.44
CA ASP A 416 -10.80 13.68 -12.53
C ASP A 416 -11.98 12.78 -12.12
N ILE A 417 -12.33 12.72 -10.83
CA ILE A 417 -13.42 11.85 -10.34
C ILE A 417 -14.76 12.15 -11.01
N GLU A 418 -15.06 13.41 -11.34
CA GLU A 418 -16.30 13.77 -12.04
C GLU A 418 -16.33 13.24 -13.48
N ASP A 419 -15.16 13.17 -14.13
CA ASP A 419 -15.03 12.64 -15.50
C ASP A 419 -14.89 11.10 -15.53
N LYS A 420 -14.27 10.52 -14.48
CA LYS A 420 -13.94 9.10 -14.36
C LYS A 420 -14.36 8.51 -13.01
N PRO A 421 -15.66 8.58 -12.65
CA PRO A 421 -16.14 8.07 -11.37
C PRO A 421 -15.95 6.55 -11.22
N LEU A 422 -16.14 5.80 -12.31
CA LEU A 422 -15.89 4.35 -12.36
C LEU A 422 -14.45 3.96 -11.98
N ALA A 423 -13.46 4.79 -12.32
CA ALA A 423 -12.07 4.51 -11.97
C ALA A 423 -11.85 4.64 -10.47
N GLN A 424 -12.44 5.66 -9.83
CA GLN A 424 -12.42 5.78 -8.37
C GLN A 424 -13.24 4.66 -7.71
N PHE A 425 -14.40 4.33 -8.28
CA PHE A 425 -15.29 3.32 -7.72
C PHE A 425 -14.66 1.92 -7.69
N LYS A 426 -13.90 1.55 -8.73
CA LYS A 426 -13.09 0.33 -8.74
C LYS A 426 -12.12 0.27 -7.56
N GLU A 427 -11.58 1.40 -7.07
CA GLU A 427 -10.72 1.40 -5.88
C GLU A 427 -11.52 0.99 -4.63
N PHE A 428 -12.78 1.42 -4.49
CA PHE A 428 -13.67 0.99 -3.40
C PHE A 428 -14.08 -0.49 -3.52
N LEU A 429 -14.44 -0.96 -4.71
CA LEU A 429 -14.74 -2.38 -4.94
C LEU A 429 -13.54 -3.27 -4.58
N ASN A 430 -12.34 -2.83 -4.96
CA ASN A 430 -11.10 -3.52 -4.62
C ASN A 430 -10.84 -3.56 -3.11
N LEU A 431 -11.38 -2.66 -2.28
CA LEU A 431 -11.25 -2.79 -0.82
C LEU A 431 -11.92 -4.06 -0.28
N ILE A 432 -12.99 -4.51 -0.93
CA ILE A 432 -13.81 -5.66 -0.52
C ILE A 432 -13.68 -6.86 -1.48
N GLY A 433 -12.66 -6.85 -2.35
CA GLY A 433 -12.35 -7.99 -3.22
C GLY A 433 -13.27 -8.12 -4.43
N LEU A 434 -13.97 -7.06 -4.79
CA LEU A 434 -14.85 -7.00 -5.95
C LEU A 434 -14.22 -6.17 -7.08
N ASP A 435 -14.75 -6.35 -8.30
CA ASP A 435 -14.43 -5.55 -9.48
C ASP A 435 -15.65 -5.52 -10.41
N THR A 436 -15.54 -4.78 -11.50
CA THR A 436 -16.57 -4.66 -12.53
C THR A 436 -16.23 -5.47 -13.78
N ALA A 437 -17.25 -6.10 -14.37
CA ALA A 437 -17.18 -6.65 -15.73
C ALA A 437 -17.67 -5.64 -16.78
N THR A 438 -17.22 -5.78 -18.03
CA THR A 438 -17.68 -4.93 -19.15
C THR A 438 -19.07 -5.38 -19.62
N ASP A 439 -20.02 -4.46 -19.69
CA ASP A 439 -21.41 -4.69 -20.12
C ASP A 439 -21.70 -4.02 -21.48
N GLY A 440 -20.84 -4.35 -22.44
CA GLY A 440 -20.93 -3.87 -23.81
C GLY A 440 -20.57 -2.39 -24.00
N LYS A 441 -20.91 -1.89 -25.19
CA LYS A 441 -20.64 -0.52 -25.64
C LYS A 441 -21.81 0.06 -26.42
N SER A 442 -21.95 1.37 -26.40
CA SER A 442 -22.85 2.13 -27.29
C SER A 442 -22.02 3.11 -28.11
N ASP A 443 -22.29 3.16 -29.41
CA ASP A 443 -21.67 4.11 -30.36
C ASP A 443 -22.67 5.22 -30.76
N ALA A 444 -23.60 5.58 -29.87
CA ALA A 444 -24.58 6.65 -30.11
C ALA A 444 -23.89 8.04 -30.14
N GLY A 445 -24.28 8.90 -31.08
CA GLY A 445 -23.80 10.28 -31.17
C GLY A 445 -22.32 10.45 -31.54
N GLY A 446 -21.69 9.44 -32.16
CA GLY A 446 -20.30 9.50 -32.60
C GLY A 446 -19.25 9.35 -31.49
N LYS A 447 -19.66 9.07 -30.25
CA LYS A 447 -18.77 8.83 -29.12
C LYS A 447 -19.00 7.44 -28.54
N ARG A 448 -17.94 6.62 -28.54
CA ARG A 448 -17.97 5.29 -27.94
C ARG A 448 -18.07 5.40 -26.42
N THR A 449 -19.08 4.74 -25.86
CA THR A 449 -19.36 4.71 -24.42
C THR A 449 -19.34 3.27 -23.93
N HIS A 450 -18.54 3.01 -22.89
CA HIS A 450 -18.45 1.70 -22.25
C HIS A 450 -19.35 1.66 -21.01
N PHE A 451 -19.99 0.52 -20.81
CA PHE A 451 -20.83 0.27 -19.64
C PHE A 451 -20.22 -0.86 -18.82
N TYR A 452 -20.49 -0.84 -17.53
CA TYR A 452 -19.94 -1.80 -16.59
C TYR A 452 -21.04 -2.33 -15.67
N ARG A 453 -20.87 -3.55 -15.17
CA ARG A 453 -21.67 -4.14 -14.09
C ARG A 453 -20.73 -4.75 -13.06
N LEU A 454 -21.26 -5.04 -11.88
CA LEU A 454 -20.50 -5.81 -10.90
C LEU A 454 -20.19 -7.21 -11.46
N ASP A 455 -18.96 -7.69 -11.29
CA ASP A 455 -18.58 -9.03 -11.72
C ASP A 455 -19.27 -10.07 -10.83
N SER A 456 -20.19 -10.85 -11.42
CA SER A 456 -21.03 -11.82 -10.70
C SER A 456 -20.23 -12.98 -10.14
N ASP A 457 -19.25 -13.49 -10.91
CA ASP A 457 -18.49 -14.67 -10.56
C ASP A 457 -17.51 -14.33 -9.43
N LEU A 458 -16.91 -13.14 -9.52
CA LEU A 458 -16.08 -12.60 -8.45
C LEU A 458 -16.90 -12.36 -7.17
N LEU A 459 -18.08 -11.74 -7.27
CA LEU A 459 -18.97 -11.53 -6.13
C LEU A 459 -19.34 -12.86 -5.46
N GLU A 460 -19.77 -13.86 -6.23
CA GLU A 460 -20.16 -15.17 -5.69
C GLU A 460 -19.01 -15.81 -4.92
N ARG A 461 -17.80 -15.81 -5.50
CA ARG A 461 -16.60 -16.35 -4.85
C ARG A 461 -16.24 -15.59 -3.57
N THR A 462 -16.21 -14.27 -3.61
CA THR A 462 -15.88 -13.44 -2.44
C THR A 462 -16.92 -13.61 -1.33
N MET A 463 -18.20 -13.62 -1.67
CA MET A 463 -19.29 -13.84 -0.72
C MET A 463 -19.25 -15.25 -0.11
N SER A 464 -18.87 -16.28 -0.87
CA SER A 464 -18.68 -17.64 -0.36
C SER A 464 -17.63 -17.67 0.75
N PHE A 465 -16.45 -17.09 0.51
CA PHE A 465 -15.41 -17.00 1.53
C PHE A 465 -15.82 -16.10 2.71
N ALA A 466 -16.45 -14.96 2.46
CA ALA A 466 -16.92 -14.07 3.53
C ALA A 466 -17.92 -14.79 4.44
N LYS A 467 -18.89 -15.52 3.88
CA LYS A 467 -19.86 -16.33 4.65
C LYS A 467 -19.16 -17.42 5.46
N TYR A 468 -18.19 -18.13 4.88
CA TYR A 468 -17.38 -19.11 5.60
C TYR A 468 -16.64 -18.47 6.79
N ARG A 469 -16.01 -17.31 6.58
CA ARG A 469 -15.31 -16.56 7.63
C ARG A 469 -16.24 -16.06 8.72
N LEU A 470 -17.42 -15.53 8.39
CA LEU A 470 -18.39 -15.06 9.37
C LEU A 470 -18.93 -16.19 10.27
N LYS A 471 -19.01 -17.42 9.74
CA LYS A 471 -19.39 -18.61 10.52
C LYS A 471 -18.26 -19.12 11.43
N THR A 472 -17.01 -19.02 10.99
CA THR A 472 -15.84 -19.61 11.68
C THR A 472 -15.08 -18.61 12.56
N ARG A 473 -15.34 -17.31 12.43
CA ARG A 473 -14.75 -16.27 13.28
C ARG A 473 -15.28 -16.40 14.71
N ILE A 474 -14.37 -16.36 15.67
CA ILE A 474 -14.69 -16.10 17.08
C ILE A 474 -15.27 -14.69 17.15
N ARG A 475 -16.56 -14.57 17.48
CA ARG A 475 -17.17 -13.27 17.75
C ARG A 475 -16.54 -12.70 19.02
N PRO A 476 -16.17 -11.41 19.06
CA PRO A 476 -15.69 -10.81 20.30
C PRO A 476 -16.73 -11.06 21.39
N ALA A 477 -16.28 -11.53 22.55
CA ALA A 477 -17.18 -11.69 23.69
C ALA A 477 -17.79 -10.32 23.99
N PHE A 478 -19.11 -10.20 23.90
CA PHE A 478 -19.80 -9.00 24.37
C PHE A 478 -19.50 -8.87 25.86
N PRO A 479 -18.84 -7.79 26.31
CA PRO A 479 -18.76 -7.52 27.73
C PRO A 479 -20.19 -7.38 28.21
N SER A 480 -20.63 -8.22 29.16
CA SER A 480 -21.95 -8.14 29.79
C SER A 480 -22.23 -6.79 30.48
N TYR A 481 -21.23 -5.91 30.51
CA TYR A 481 -21.29 -4.54 31.04
C TYR A 481 -21.70 -3.47 30.01
N ILE A 482 -21.65 -3.75 28.71
CA ILE A 482 -22.30 -2.87 27.72
C ILE A 482 -23.73 -3.37 27.64
N GLY A 483 -24.61 -2.80 28.48
CA GLY A 483 -26.03 -3.12 28.44
C GLY A 483 -26.58 -3.03 27.01
N THR A 484 -27.58 -3.84 26.69
CA THR A 484 -28.22 -3.88 25.37
C THR A 484 -28.37 -2.46 24.82
N PRO A 485 -27.76 -2.13 23.66
CA PRO A 485 -27.83 -0.79 23.10
C PRO A 485 -29.28 -0.33 23.03
N TYR A 486 -29.56 0.88 23.50
CA TYR A 486 -30.91 1.45 23.49
C TYR A 486 -30.87 2.89 23.00
N LEU A 487 -31.94 3.31 22.35
CA LEU A 487 -32.25 4.71 22.08
C LEU A 487 -33.19 5.22 23.16
N LEU A 488 -33.13 6.51 23.47
CA LEU A 488 -34.18 7.16 24.26
C LEU A 488 -35.23 7.68 23.27
N ASN A 489 -36.49 7.31 23.45
CA ASN A 489 -37.59 7.94 22.70
C ASN A 489 -37.77 9.41 23.19
N PRO A 490 -38.57 10.24 22.49
CA PRO A 490 -38.81 11.63 22.89
C PRO A 490 -39.36 11.80 24.31
N ASP A 491 -39.95 10.75 24.88
CA ASP A 491 -40.50 10.70 26.23
C ASP A 491 -39.48 10.20 27.28
N GLY A 492 -38.23 9.90 26.86
CA GLY A 492 -37.14 9.46 27.74
C GLY A 492 -37.15 7.97 28.07
N GLU A 493 -37.93 7.14 27.38
CA GLU A 493 -37.98 5.69 27.57
C GLU A 493 -36.93 4.97 26.71
N ARG A 494 -36.35 3.90 27.27
CA ARG A 494 -35.35 3.07 26.58
C ARG A 494 -36.00 2.16 25.54
N VAL A 495 -35.64 2.34 24.27
CA VAL A 495 -35.98 1.47 23.15
C VAL A 495 -34.75 0.64 22.80
N TYR A 496 -34.74 -0.63 23.18
CA TYR A 496 -33.61 -1.53 22.96
C TYR A 496 -33.50 -1.93 21.48
N LEU A 497 -32.30 -1.79 20.91
CA LEU A 497 -31.94 -2.30 19.59
C LEU A 497 -31.88 -3.83 19.69
N THR A 498 -32.90 -4.53 19.20
CA THR A 498 -32.88 -6.00 19.11
C THR A 498 -32.01 -6.45 17.94
N GLU A 499 -31.27 -7.54 18.12
CA GLU A 499 -30.53 -8.17 17.03
C GLU A 499 -31.49 -8.61 15.92
N PRO A 500 -31.17 -8.43 14.63
CA PRO A 500 -31.87 -9.17 13.58
C PRO A 500 -31.59 -10.65 13.78
N THR A 501 -32.65 -11.44 14.00
CA THR A 501 -32.59 -12.89 13.93
C THR A 501 -32.12 -13.29 12.53
N PHE A 502 -31.05 -14.08 12.45
CA PHE A 502 -30.75 -14.86 11.25
C PHE A 502 -31.91 -15.85 11.08
N GLU A 503 -32.84 -15.57 10.16
CA GLU A 503 -33.67 -16.65 9.62
C GLU A 503 -32.76 -17.54 8.73
N GLU A 504 -32.88 -18.85 8.93
CA GLU A 504 -32.03 -19.91 8.34
C GLU A 504 -31.97 -19.93 6.82
#